data_AF-A0A0C3KWW5-F1
#
_entry.id   AF-A0A0C3KWW5-F1
#
_cell.length_a   1.000
_cell.length_b   1.000
_cell.length_c   1.000
_cell.angle_alpha   90.00
_cell.angle_beta   90.00
_cell.angle_gamma   90.00
#
_symmetry.space_group_name_H-M   'P 1'
#
loop_
_entity.id
_entity.type
_entity.pdbx_description
1 polymer ?
#
loop_
_entity_poly.entity_id
_entity_poly.type
_entity_poly.pdbx_seq_one_letter_code
_entity_poly.pdbx_strand_id
1 'polypeptide(L)'
;MALSKDSDEDGDAWDGMQPDGVGEDYMPEEEEGADLDPGASGSSVPCGQSGKKGPTSTSAPRGTRHLPPSVVTAFKAALASPLLTEKSTTHMPTLYSEHRSFWLPSPSPFFQLRVANDASDLNPPALYQPRFFYWDPQPLTRDGSLYCPISGCNAVLNRHGTLDHPRRVVGLEDLYWLIGVRCRCPDCINPKTRKKGTVTFNSWDNRILDSLPPSLATFFPARLTARSGLDKAVLRLLCSACGNGVGTKQFVDMLSNLHHRQHDERHLLYLNSIFAGPGGRGIGKWPTDTIFEPFLKYSDPKGYGGFIPSSQWLRDIYDSFIELHASDFNQFTAMLPLDVGALDHSHKVTKHIALIDGVPTYTALMSITNQYGDIRGAYLCTSKAHSQFEPALHSIADSLQQYGHQLPQLFFTDNVDDAPLLKRSFPSLAEGVTPVDPNASLPLFTIPGDVTVTLLYTTNQIENTMKSIMDTLQVDDKDQTIVIGLDAEWNVRPGSSSLSNTAVMQVAFEKHVYVIPIARFTAKGQLPRGICAVLQSSRILKVGRMVENDLKCLASEARPGSVFTGAVELAQLAKQRHLIPAARTSLSELVALTLKHYLEKDQSIRVS
;
A
#
# COMPACT_ATOMS: atom_id res chain seq x y z
N MET A 1 0.94 -36.31 37.16
CA MET A 1 0.41 -37.23 36.12
C MET A 1 0.97 -36.73 34.81
N ALA A 2 1.81 -37.53 34.17
CA ALA A 2 2.56 -37.17 32.97
C ALA A 2 1.64 -37.07 31.75
N LEU A 3 1.82 -36.04 30.92
CA LEU A 3 1.32 -36.01 29.55
C LEU A 3 2.40 -35.48 28.60
N SER A 4 2.75 -36.40 27.71
CA SER A 4 3.35 -36.34 26.37
C SER A 4 3.70 -35.00 25.72
N LYS A 5 4.94 -34.97 25.23
CA LYS A 5 5.41 -34.26 24.04
C LYS A 5 4.61 -34.67 22.81
N ASP A 6 4.25 -33.70 21.98
CA ASP A 6 4.42 -33.68 20.52
C ASP A 6 3.66 -32.47 19.95
N SER A 7 4.39 -31.50 19.42
CA SER A 7 3.96 -30.68 18.28
C SER A 7 5.15 -29.82 17.85
N ASP A 8 5.76 -30.25 16.75
CA ASP A 8 6.62 -29.45 15.90
C ASP A 8 5.82 -28.24 15.38
N GLU A 9 6.29 -27.04 15.70
CA GLU A 9 5.94 -25.82 14.97
C GLU A 9 7.25 -25.22 14.47
N ASP A 10 7.50 -25.44 13.18
CA ASP A 10 8.49 -24.72 12.39
C ASP A 10 8.11 -23.23 12.35
N GLY A 11 8.60 -22.49 13.34
CA GLY A 11 8.64 -21.04 13.31
C GLY A 11 9.81 -20.60 12.43
N ASP A 12 9.51 -20.27 11.18
CA ASP A 12 10.41 -19.51 10.31
C ASP A 12 10.66 -18.14 10.94
N ALA A 13 11.70 -18.10 11.76
CA ALA A 13 12.28 -16.90 12.33
C ALA A 13 12.82 -16.06 11.18
N TRP A 14 12.14 -14.94 10.91
CA TRP A 14 12.67 -13.85 10.11
C TRP A 14 14.04 -13.46 10.65
N ASP A 15 15.08 -13.78 9.89
CA ASP A 15 16.47 -13.50 10.22
C ASP A 15 16.64 -11.98 10.29
N GLY A 16 16.74 -11.50 11.52
CA GLY A 16 16.80 -10.09 11.84
C GLY A 16 18.04 -9.44 11.22
N MET A 17 17.81 -8.27 10.66
CA MET A 17 18.78 -7.18 10.47
C MET A 17 19.97 -7.32 11.43
N GLN A 18 21.12 -7.80 10.93
CA GLN A 18 22.30 -7.97 11.77
C GLN A 18 22.71 -6.59 12.32
N PRO A 19 22.91 -6.44 13.64
CA PRO A 19 23.29 -5.18 14.22
C PRO A 19 24.70 -4.80 13.79
N ASP A 20 24.81 -3.71 13.03
CA ASP A 20 26.06 -3.01 12.81
C ASP A 20 26.76 -2.79 14.16
N GLY A 21 27.99 -3.29 14.31
CA GLY A 21 28.85 -2.90 15.42
C GLY A 21 29.04 -3.90 16.56
N VAL A 22 28.80 -5.20 16.40
CA VAL A 22 29.40 -6.20 17.31
C VAL A 22 30.40 -7.06 16.56
N GLY A 23 31.56 -6.46 16.30
CA GLY A 23 32.79 -7.11 15.83
C GLY A 23 32.66 -7.91 14.53
N GLU A 24 32.90 -7.29 13.37
CA GLU A 24 33.81 -7.78 12.30
C GLU A 24 33.70 -6.92 11.03
N ASP A 25 34.84 -6.79 10.36
CA ASP A 25 34.95 -6.56 8.93
C ASP A 25 34.49 -7.82 8.18
N TYR A 26 33.19 -7.94 7.90
CA TYR A 26 32.72 -8.79 6.80
C TYR A 26 31.35 -8.25 6.34
N MET A 27 31.32 -7.73 5.12
CA MET A 27 30.15 -7.09 4.52
C MET A 27 29.51 -8.06 3.51
N PRO A 28 28.29 -8.56 3.75
CA PRO A 28 27.50 -9.16 2.67
C PRO A 28 27.30 -8.15 1.53
N GLU A 29 27.18 -8.65 0.31
CA GLU A 29 26.96 -7.84 -0.89
C GLU A 29 25.45 -7.60 -1.10
N GLU A 30 25.02 -6.35 -0.95
CA GLU A 30 23.78 -5.88 -1.58
C GLU A 30 24.11 -5.43 -3.01
N GLU A 31 23.25 -5.80 -3.97
CA GLU A 31 23.36 -5.36 -5.36
C GLU A 31 23.02 -3.86 -5.48
N GLU A 32 24.02 -2.99 -5.31
CA GLU A 32 23.96 -1.62 -5.83
C GLU A 32 23.93 -1.69 -7.37
N GLY A 33 22.72 -1.61 -7.94
CA GLY A 33 22.49 -1.67 -9.38
C GLY A 33 23.41 -0.75 -10.20
N ALA A 34 23.83 -1.26 -11.36
CA ALA A 34 24.82 -0.64 -12.25
C ALA A 34 24.48 0.78 -12.69
N ASP A 35 25.54 1.54 -12.96
CA ASP A 35 25.52 2.92 -13.46
C ASP A 35 24.63 3.03 -14.72
N LEU A 36 23.73 4.02 -14.75
CA LEU A 36 22.92 4.31 -15.93
C LEU A 36 23.79 5.01 -16.99
N ASP A 37 24.07 4.31 -18.09
CA ASP A 37 24.56 4.90 -19.34
C ASP A 37 23.34 5.32 -20.20
N PRO A 38 23.16 6.62 -20.53
CA PRO A 38 21.99 7.07 -21.27
C PRO A 38 22.29 6.99 -22.78
N GLY A 39 21.83 5.94 -23.46
CA GLY A 39 21.93 5.90 -24.91
C GLY A 39 21.35 4.66 -25.60
N ALA A 40 20.04 4.65 -25.85
CA ALA A 40 19.43 4.23 -27.12
C ALA A 40 17.90 4.22 -27.02
N SER A 41 17.28 5.10 -27.80
CA SER A 41 15.86 5.17 -28.09
C SER A 41 15.34 3.97 -28.89
N GLY A 42 14.08 3.57 -28.65
CA GLY A 42 13.18 3.17 -29.74
C GLY A 42 12.36 1.88 -29.60
N SER A 43 11.05 2.09 -29.42
CA SER A 43 9.91 1.29 -29.95
C SER A 43 9.35 0.09 -29.17
N SER A 44 8.11 0.28 -28.72
CA SER A 44 7.00 -0.69 -28.58
C SER A 44 6.86 -1.62 -29.81
N VAL A 45 6.40 -2.88 -29.80
CA VAL A 45 5.13 -3.51 -29.30
C VAL A 45 5.34 -5.08 -29.18
N PRO A 46 4.34 -6.00 -29.05
CA PRO A 46 4.12 -6.85 -27.86
C PRO A 46 4.29 -8.40 -28.01
N CYS A 47 4.34 -9.07 -26.85
CA CYS A 47 3.93 -10.45 -26.48
C CYS A 47 4.06 -11.63 -27.48
N GLY A 48 4.80 -12.68 -27.07
CA GLY A 48 4.68 -14.04 -27.62
C GLY A 48 5.57 -15.07 -26.90
N GLN A 49 4.97 -16.13 -26.36
CA GLN A 49 5.65 -17.26 -25.72
C GLN A 49 6.52 -18.05 -26.72
N SER A 50 7.73 -18.45 -26.33
CA SER A 50 8.29 -19.78 -26.58
C SER A 50 9.66 -19.94 -25.91
N GLY A 51 9.85 -21.06 -25.22
CA GLY A 51 11.09 -21.38 -24.54
C GLY A 51 12.21 -21.75 -25.51
N LYS A 52 13.41 -21.24 -25.26
CA LYS A 52 14.70 -21.82 -25.69
C LYS A 52 15.77 -21.47 -24.65
N LYS A 53 16.40 -22.51 -24.10
CA LYS A 53 17.61 -22.41 -23.26
C LYS A 53 18.74 -21.84 -24.13
N GLY A 54 19.30 -20.70 -23.71
CA GLY A 54 20.49 -20.05 -24.25
C GLY A 54 21.51 -19.77 -23.13
N PRO A 55 22.78 -19.52 -23.46
CA PRO A 55 23.93 -20.05 -22.74
C PRO A 55 24.21 -19.33 -21.42
N THR A 56 24.77 -20.09 -20.48
CA THR A 56 25.38 -19.64 -19.23
C THR A 56 26.32 -18.46 -19.48
N SER A 57 25.87 -17.26 -19.11
CA SER A 57 26.72 -16.07 -19.04
C SER A 57 27.67 -16.26 -17.87
N THR A 58 28.95 -16.48 -18.17
CA THR A 58 30.04 -16.35 -17.22
C THR A 58 30.02 -14.95 -16.63
N SER A 59 29.70 -14.86 -15.34
CA SER A 59 29.75 -13.62 -14.56
C SER A 59 31.18 -13.09 -14.54
N ALA A 60 31.39 -11.90 -15.09
CA ALA A 60 32.61 -11.14 -14.86
C ALA A 60 32.72 -10.80 -13.35
N PRO A 61 33.94 -10.72 -12.77
CA PRO A 61 34.11 -10.47 -11.35
C PRO A 61 33.66 -9.03 -11.00
N ARG A 62 32.71 -8.89 -10.08
CA ARG A 62 32.26 -7.60 -9.54
C ARG A 62 33.34 -7.04 -8.61
N GLY A 63 33.90 -5.87 -8.96
CA GLY A 63 34.98 -5.24 -8.19
C GLY A 63 34.45 -4.49 -6.96
N THR A 64 35.10 -4.68 -5.81
CA THR A 64 34.97 -3.81 -4.64
C THR A 64 35.26 -2.36 -5.03
N ARG A 65 34.24 -1.49 -4.99
CA ARG A 65 34.40 -0.05 -5.28
C ARG A 65 35.22 0.59 -4.15
N HIS A 66 36.51 0.80 -4.39
CA HIS A 66 37.42 1.52 -3.51
C HIS A 66 37.04 3.01 -3.40
N LEU A 67 37.27 3.62 -2.23
CA LEU A 67 37.13 5.08 -2.05
C LEU A 67 38.00 5.84 -3.06
N PRO A 68 37.52 6.98 -3.61
CA PRO A 68 38.35 7.83 -4.46
C PRO A 68 39.66 8.20 -3.76
N PRO A 69 40.83 8.14 -4.44
CA PRO A 69 42.13 8.45 -3.82
C PRO A 69 42.19 9.87 -3.22
N SER A 70 41.51 10.82 -3.83
CA SER A 70 41.36 12.20 -3.34
C SER A 70 40.66 12.25 -1.99
N VAL A 71 39.59 11.46 -1.81
CA VAL A 71 38.85 11.33 -0.54
C VAL A 71 39.72 10.71 0.54
N VAL A 72 40.45 9.63 0.22
CA VAL A 72 41.35 8.98 1.20
C VAL A 72 42.43 9.94 1.69
N THR A 73 43.02 10.71 0.77
CA THR A 73 44.07 11.69 1.09
C THR A 73 43.51 12.82 1.96
N ALA A 74 42.38 13.41 1.55
CA ALA A 74 41.74 14.49 2.30
C ALA A 74 41.23 14.02 3.67
N PHE A 75 40.76 12.77 3.78
CA PHE A 75 40.35 12.17 5.06
C PHE A 75 41.52 12.03 6.03
N LYS A 76 42.68 11.53 5.57
CA LYS A 76 43.89 11.45 6.40
C LYS A 76 44.35 12.84 6.85
N ALA A 77 44.30 13.82 5.96
CA ALA A 77 44.62 15.21 6.29
C ALA A 77 43.63 15.80 7.32
N ALA A 78 42.33 15.52 7.17
CA ALA A 78 41.30 15.92 8.12
C ALA A 78 41.55 15.33 9.51
N LEU A 79 41.89 14.04 9.60
CA LEU A 79 42.22 13.38 10.87
C LEU A 79 43.47 13.94 11.55
N ALA A 80 44.47 14.38 10.77
CA ALA A 80 45.69 14.99 11.28
C ALA A 80 45.52 16.49 11.61
N SER A 81 44.40 17.10 11.24
CA SER A 81 44.16 18.54 11.44
C SER A 81 44.15 18.91 12.93
N PRO A 82 44.73 20.06 13.32
CA PRO A 82 44.59 20.63 14.66
C PRO A 82 43.13 20.73 15.11
N LEU A 83 42.19 20.93 14.18
CA LEU A 83 40.76 21.03 14.48
C LEU A 83 40.21 19.78 15.18
N LEU A 84 40.77 18.60 14.90
CA LEU A 84 40.35 17.32 15.49
C LEU A 84 41.34 16.79 16.54
N THR A 85 42.62 17.15 16.44
CA THR A 85 43.69 16.62 17.31
C THR A 85 43.96 17.48 18.53
N GLU A 86 43.87 18.80 18.40
CA GLU A 86 44.02 19.71 19.53
C GLU A 86 42.74 19.71 20.36
N LYS A 87 42.94 19.63 21.68
CA LYS A 87 41.86 19.67 22.65
C LYS A 87 41.95 20.96 23.44
N SER A 88 40.81 21.63 23.57
CA SER A 88 40.68 22.77 24.47
C SER A 88 40.75 22.35 25.94
N THR A 89 40.73 23.33 26.84
CA THR A 89 40.70 23.11 28.30
C THR A 89 39.53 22.23 28.76
N THR A 90 38.49 22.07 27.95
CA THR A 90 37.32 21.21 28.22
C THR A 90 37.43 19.82 27.58
N HIS A 91 38.62 19.40 27.14
CA HIS A 91 38.89 18.13 26.44
C HIS A 91 38.09 17.92 25.14
N MET A 92 37.48 18.99 24.60
CA MET A 92 36.75 18.97 23.34
C MET A 92 37.67 19.29 22.17
N PRO A 93 37.45 18.70 20.97
CA PRO A 93 38.11 19.15 19.75
C PRO A 93 37.94 20.66 19.53
N THR A 94 38.98 21.32 19.00
CA THR A 94 38.95 22.74 18.61
C THR A 94 37.81 23.03 17.63
N LEU A 95 37.45 22.06 16.79
CA LEU A 95 36.29 22.13 15.89
C LEU A 95 34.96 22.43 16.62
N TYR A 96 34.74 21.82 17.79
CA TYR A 96 33.52 22.05 18.57
C TYR A 96 33.64 23.27 19.48
N SER A 97 34.78 23.43 20.14
CA SER A 97 34.96 24.45 21.18
C SER A 97 35.18 25.86 20.62
N GLU A 98 36.00 26.00 19.58
CA GLU A 98 36.34 27.31 18.99
C GLU A 98 35.50 27.59 17.75
N HIS A 99 35.41 26.61 16.83
CA HIS A 99 34.68 26.78 15.57
C HIS A 99 33.17 26.57 15.68
N ARG A 100 32.69 25.98 16.78
CA ARG A 100 31.24 25.73 17.04
C ARG A 100 30.52 25.07 15.86
N SER A 101 31.17 24.11 15.22
CA SER A 101 30.69 23.48 13.99
C SER A 101 30.87 21.97 14.05
N PHE A 102 29.99 21.22 13.39
CA PHE A 102 30.22 19.80 13.08
C PHE A 102 30.94 19.58 11.75
N TRP A 103 30.96 20.61 10.91
CA TRP A 103 31.57 20.58 9.59
C TRP A 103 32.99 21.12 9.65
N LEU A 104 33.94 20.37 9.09
CA LEU A 104 35.29 20.89 8.88
C LEU A 104 35.21 22.07 7.90
N PRO A 105 35.91 23.19 8.18
CA PRO A 105 35.96 24.32 7.27
C PRO A 105 36.49 23.91 5.91
N SER A 106 35.78 24.28 4.85
CA SER A 106 36.24 24.14 3.47
C SER A 106 36.19 25.51 2.80
N PRO A 107 37.29 25.98 2.19
CA PRO A 107 37.28 27.23 1.45
C PRO A 107 36.24 27.19 0.33
N SER A 108 35.52 28.30 0.13
CA SER A 108 34.63 28.42 -1.03
C SER A 108 35.42 28.30 -2.34
N PRO A 109 34.89 27.61 -3.37
CA PRO A 109 35.58 27.45 -4.65
C PRO A 109 36.00 28.77 -5.30
N PHE A 110 35.27 29.87 -5.06
CA PHE A 110 35.68 31.19 -5.51
C PHE A 110 37.05 31.60 -4.94
N PHE A 111 37.28 31.40 -3.63
CA PHE A 111 38.55 31.75 -3.01
C PHE A 111 39.67 30.80 -3.40
N GLN A 112 39.36 29.53 -3.67
CA GLN A 112 40.35 28.55 -4.13
C GLN A 112 40.95 28.94 -5.49
N LEU A 113 40.15 29.51 -6.40
CA LEU A 113 40.64 29.95 -7.71
C LEU A 113 41.19 31.38 -7.72
N ARG A 114 40.76 32.24 -6.79
CA ARG A 114 41.16 33.65 -6.76
C ARG A 114 42.62 33.88 -6.32
N VAL A 115 43.23 32.90 -5.67
CA VAL A 115 44.64 32.97 -5.25
C VAL A 115 45.59 32.63 -6.41
N ALA A 116 45.06 32.23 -7.57
CA ALA A 116 45.86 31.88 -8.73
C ALA A 116 46.54 33.09 -9.37
N ASN A 117 47.87 33.13 -9.29
CA ASN A 117 48.69 34.12 -9.97
C ASN A 117 49.26 33.54 -11.28
N ASP A 118 49.40 32.22 -11.37
CA ASP A 118 49.85 31.47 -12.55
C ASP A 118 48.86 30.36 -12.94
N ALA A 119 49.03 29.81 -14.15
CA ALA A 119 48.17 28.76 -14.67
C ALA A 119 48.25 27.46 -13.86
N SER A 120 49.41 27.17 -13.25
CA SER A 120 49.61 26.04 -12.33
C SER A 120 48.80 26.16 -11.04
N ASP A 121 48.38 27.37 -10.67
CA ASP A 121 47.56 27.60 -9.49
C ASP A 121 46.06 27.34 -9.78
N LEU A 122 45.66 27.33 -11.06
CA LEU A 122 44.32 26.95 -11.49
C LEU A 122 44.21 25.43 -11.56
N ASN A 123 43.96 24.82 -10.41
CA ASN A 123 43.94 23.38 -10.22
C ASN A 123 42.49 22.85 -10.06
N PRO A 124 41.90 22.18 -11.07
CA PRO A 124 40.54 21.64 -11.00
C PRO A 124 40.28 20.78 -9.75
N PRO A 125 41.19 19.86 -9.33
CA PRO A 125 41.09 19.17 -8.03
C PRO A 125 40.73 20.00 -6.80
N ALA A 126 41.04 21.30 -6.75
CA ALA A 126 40.62 22.15 -5.65
C ALA A 126 39.08 22.30 -5.58
N LEU A 127 38.39 22.26 -6.72
CA LEU A 127 36.97 22.54 -6.84
C LEU A 127 36.04 21.40 -6.46
N TYR A 128 36.58 20.19 -6.31
CA TYR A 128 35.84 19.00 -5.90
C TYR A 128 36.45 18.34 -4.66
N GLN A 129 37.02 19.16 -3.77
CA GLN A 129 37.49 18.69 -2.47
C GLN A 129 36.31 18.16 -1.63
N PRO A 130 36.46 16.98 -1.00
CA PRO A 130 35.41 16.39 -0.20
C PRO A 130 35.13 17.21 1.05
N ARG A 131 33.85 17.32 1.41
CA ARG A 131 33.41 17.93 2.66
C ARG A 131 33.27 16.87 3.74
N PHE A 132 33.73 17.19 4.95
CA PHE A 132 33.69 16.28 6.09
C PHE A 132 32.79 16.80 7.21
N PHE A 133 31.91 15.93 7.70
CA PHE A 133 31.14 16.12 8.92
C PHE A 133 31.74 15.22 10.02
N TYR A 134 32.16 15.82 11.13
CA TYR A 134 32.78 15.11 12.25
C TYR A 134 31.76 14.84 13.36
N TRP A 135 31.65 13.57 13.78
CA TRP A 135 30.72 13.12 14.81
C TRP A 135 31.41 12.38 15.96
N ASP A 136 31.65 13.12 17.04
CA ASP A 136 32.05 12.61 18.35
C ASP A 136 31.08 13.16 19.41
N PRO A 137 30.02 12.42 19.78
CA PRO A 137 29.01 12.92 20.70
C PRO A 137 29.47 12.89 22.17
N GLN A 138 30.52 12.14 22.51
CA GLN A 138 31.01 12.01 23.89
C GLN A 138 31.36 13.35 24.55
N PRO A 139 32.19 14.23 23.94
CA PRO A 139 32.47 15.54 24.51
C PRO A 139 31.28 16.49 24.56
N LEU A 140 30.16 16.15 23.90
CA LEU A 140 28.99 17.02 23.75
C LEU A 140 27.87 16.70 24.75
N THR A 141 27.96 15.59 25.48
CA THR A 141 27.03 15.28 26.57
C THR A 141 27.41 16.07 27.83
N ARG A 142 26.41 16.44 28.64
CA ARG A 142 26.62 17.30 29.82
C ARG A 142 27.58 16.70 30.86
N ASP A 143 27.59 15.38 30.97
CA ASP A 143 28.42 14.58 31.87
C ASP A 143 29.64 13.97 31.16
N GLY A 144 29.87 14.29 29.88
CA GLY A 144 30.94 13.73 29.07
C GLY A 144 30.86 12.21 28.87
N SER A 145 29.71 11.60 29.18
CA SER A 145 29.52 10.15 29.19
C SER A 145 28.63 9.70 28.04
N LEU A 146 29.01 8.58 27.41
CA LEU A 146 28.17 7.79 26.52
C LEU A 146 28.01 6.42 27.15
N TYR A 147 26.79 5.93 27.30
CA TYR A 147 26.53 4.64 27.93
C TYR A 147 26.50 3.51 26.91
N CYS A 148 26.87 2.30 27.35
CA CYS A 148 26.82 1.13 26.50
C CYS A 148 25.38 0.80 26.08
N PRO A 149 25.10 0.58 24.78
CA PRO A 149 23.75 0.27 24.32
C PRO A 149 23.33 -1.20 24.53
N ILE A 150 24.19 -2.04 25.13
CA ILE A 150 23.86 -3.44 25.40
C ILE A 150 22.96 -3.50 26.64
N SER A 151 21.80 -4.13 26.50
CA SER A 151 20.85 -4.32 27.60
C SER A 151 21.54 -4.94 28.83
N GLY A 152 21.32 -4.33 30.00
CA GLY A 152 21.93 -4.75 31.27
C GLY A 152 23.36 -4.24 31.51
N CYS A 153 23.96 -3.50 30.56
CA CYS A 153 25.27 -2.86 30.75
C CYS A 153 25.12 -1.35 30.98
N ASN A 154 25.64 -0.85 32.10
CA ASN A 154 25.61 0.59 32.43
C ASN A 154 27.00 1.24 32.33
N ALA A 155 27.95 0.59 31.64
CA ALA A 155 29.31 1.08 31.54
C ALA A 155 29.38 2.32 30.65
N VAL A 156 30.20 3.30 31.05
CA VAL A 156 30.57 4.43 30.20
C VAL A 156 31.56 3.95 29.13
N LEU A 157 31.26 4.28 27.87
CA LEU A 157 32.09 3.95 26.73
C LEU A 157 33.36 4.81 26.72
N ASN A 158 34.48 4.15 26.44
CA ASN A 158 35.76 4.81 26.26
C ASN A 158 36.00 5.09 24.78
N ARG A 159 36.50 6.29 24.46
CA ARG A 159 36.97 6.58 23.10
C ARG A 159 38.14 5.65 22.72
N HIS A 160 38.00 4.95 21.61
CA HIS A 160 38.90 3.92 21.10
C HIS A 160 39.39 4.23 19.68
N GLY A 161 39.70 5.50 19.45
CA GLY A 161 40.23 5.99 18.17
C GLY A 161 39.16 6.51 17.21
N THR A 162 39.62 6.93 16.04
CA THR A 162 38.79 7.33 14.91
C THR A 162 38.55 6.12 14.00
N LEU A 163 37.47 6.15 13.23
CA LEU A 163 37.23 5.12 12.23
C LEU A 163 38.28 5.22 11.10
N ASP A 164 38.59 4.08 10.50
CA ASP A 164 39.67 3.96 9.51
C ASP A 164 39.26 4.47 8.11
N HIS A 165 37.96 4.65 7.90
CA HIS A 165 37.36 5.10 6.65
C HIS A 165 36.20 6.07 6.89
N PRO A 166 36.03 7.10 6.05
CA PRO A 166 34.86 7.96 6.11
C PRO A 166 33.63 7.27 5.51
N ARG A 167 32.44 7.63 5.98
CA ARG A 167 31.16 7.16 5.43
C ARG A 167 30.62 8.14 4.40
N ARG A 168 30.36 7.71 3.17
CA ARG A 168 29.71 8.54 2.15
C ARG A 168 28.28 8.86 2.56
N VAL A 169 27.86 10.10 2.37
CA VAL A 169 26.47 10.52 2.48
C VAL A 169 26.07 11.26 1.20
N VAL A 170 24.92 10.87 0.66
CA VAL A 170 24.30 11.50 -0.50
C VAL A 170 23.51 12.72 -0.04
N GLY A 171 24.00 13.90 -0.41
CA GLY A 171 23.32 15.18 -0.23
C GLY A 171 22.37 15.48 -1.39
N LEU A 172 21.89 16.72 -1.47
CA LEU A 172 20.95 17.14 -2.52
C LEU A 172 21.64 17.50 -3.83
N GLU A 173 22.83 18.10 -3.75
CA GLU A 173 23.61 18.58 -4.91
C GLU A 173 25.03 17.99 -4.93
N ASP A 174 25.49 17.47 -3.79
CA ASP A 174 26.85 16.97 -3.60
C ASP A 174 26.90 15.73 -2.69
N LEU A 175 28.10 15.18 -2.58
CA LEU A 175 28.43 14.14 -1.62
C LEU A 175 29.20 14.78 -0.46
N TYR A 176 28.96 14.29 0.75
CA TYR A 176 29.83 14.57 1.88
C TYR A 176 30.18 13.30 2.63
N TRP A 177 31.11 13.42 3.57
CA TRP A 177 31.76 12.30 4.20
C TRP A 177 31.71 12.43 5.72
N LEU A 178 31.22 11.40 6.41
CA LEU A 178 31.21 11.37 7.87
C LEU A 178 32.55 10.85 8.40
N ILE A 179 33.07 11.52 9.40
CA ILE A 179 34.19 11.07 10.23
C ILE A 179 33.62 10.74 11.61
N GLY A 180 33.68 9.47 11.99
CA GLY A 180 33.19 8.98 13.28
C GLY A 180 34.31 8.52 14.19
N VAL A 181 33.96 8.31 15.45
CA VAL A 181 34.87 7.72 16.45
C VAL A 181 34.40 6.32 16.82
N ARG A 182 35.37 5.47 17.14
CA ARG A 182 35.09 4.13 17.67
C ARG A 182 35.04 4.23 19.19
N CYS A 183 33.97 3.74 19.78
CA CYS A 183 33.74 3.71 21.21
C CYS A 183 33.91 2.27 21.70
N ARG A 184 34.48 2.05 22.88
CA ARG A 184 34.76 0.72 23.44
C ARG A 184 34.11 0.58 24.79
N CYS A 185 33.32 -0.48 24.96
CA CYS A 185 32.78 -0.83 26.26
C CYS A 185 33.86 -1.57 27.08
N PRO A 186 34.15 -1.15 28.32
CA PRO A 186 35.10 -1.86 29.18
C PRO A 186 34.52 -3.16 29.76
N ASP A 187 33.19 -3.27 29.86
CA ASP A 187 32.55 -4.32 30.65
C ASP A 187 31.96 -5.48 29.84
N CYS A 188 31.49 -5.22 28.62
CA CYS A 188 30.87 -6.26 27.81
C CYS A 188 31.88 -7.31 27.33
N ILE A 189 31.46 -8.58 27.31
CA ILE A 189 32.21 -9.68 26.71
C ILE A 189 31.86 -9.75 25.24
N ASN A 190 32.88 -9.70 24.38
CA ASN A 190 32.66 -9.83 22.95
C ASN A 190 32.22 -11.26 22.61
N PRO A 191 31.10 -11.46 21.92
CA PRO A 191 30.56 -12.80 21.67
C PRO A 191 31.46 -13.65 20.79
N LYS A 192 32.24 -13.04 19.88
CA LYS A 192 33.16 -13.76 18.97
C LYS A 192 34.48 -14.09 19.66
N THR A 193 35.13 -13.08 20.25
CA THR A 193 36.46 -13.28 20.86
C THR A 193 36.41 -13.83 22.27
N ARG A 194 35.23 -13.86 22.91
CA ARG A 194 34.99 -14.24 24.32
C ARG A 194 35.83 -13.46 25.34
N LYS A 195 36.39 -12.31 24.94
CA LYS A 195 37.21 -11.44 25.79
C LYS A 195 36.39 -10.30 26.35
N LYS A 196 36.60 -10.00 27.63
CA LYS A 196 35.99 -8.84 28.29
C LYS A 196 36.57 -7.56 27.72
N GLY A 197 35.71 -6.58 27.54
CA GLY A 197 36.07 -5.24 27.15
C GLY A 197 36.58 -5.14 25.72
N THR A 198 36.27 -6.07 24.81
CA THR A 198 36.65 -5.97 23.38
C THR A 198 35.47 -5.66 22.47
N VAL A 199 34.33 -5.26 23.05
CA VAL A 199 33.16 -4.79 22.30
C VAL A 199 33.35 -3.32 21.95
N THR A 200 33.18 -3.00 20.67
CA THR A 200 33.33 -1.64 20.14
C THR A 200 32.12 -1.25 19.30
N PHE A 201 31.72 0.01 19.39
CA PHE A 201 30.62 0.60 18.64
C PHE A 201 31.11 1.78 17.82
N ASN A 202 30.45 2.08 16.70
CA ASN A 202 30.67 3.33 16.00
C ASN A 202 29.88 4.45 16.72
N SER A 203 30.38 5.69 16.74
CA SER A 203 29.68 6.81 17.39
C SER A 203 28.32 7.16 16.81
N TRP A 204 28.00 6.61 15.63
CA TRP A 204 26.72 6.74 14.94
C TRP A 204 25.89 5.44 14.95
N ASP A 205 26.23 4.46 15.78
CA ASP A 205 25.35 3.30 16.02
C ASP A 205 23.97 3.82 16.46
N ASN A 206 22.89 3.34 15.82
CA ASN A 206 21.53 3.84 16.09
C ASN A 206 21.20 3.75 17.58
N ARG A 207 21.61 2.70 18.28
CA ARG A 207 21.35 2.56 19.72
C ARG A 207 22.08 3.59 20.56
N ILE A 208 23.26 4.04 20.10
CA ILE A 208 23.96 5.17 20.72
C ILE A 208 23.19 6.46 20.41
N LEU A 209 22.84 6.71 19.15
CA LEU A 209 22.10 7.90 18.73
C LEU A 209 20.76 8.04 19.49
N ASP A 210 20.04 6.94 19.67
CA ASP A 210 18.76 6.88 20.39
C ASP A 210 18.91 7.16 21.90
N SER A 211 20.11 6.90 22.45
CA SER A 211 20.43 7.20 23.85
C SER A 211 20.91 8.64 24.09
N LEU A 212 21.20 9.40 23.02
CA LEU A 212 21.66 10.79 23.14
C LEU A 212 20.50 11.70 23.56
N PRO A 213 20.80 12.86 24.19
CA PRO A 213 19.80 13.91 24.36
C PRO A 213 19.15 14.25 23.01
N PRO A 214 17.79 14.34 22.92
CA PRO A 214 17.11 14.58 21.63
C PRO A 214 17.59 15.84 20.91
N SER A 215 17.92 16.88 21.68
CA SER A 215 18.48 18.13 21.16
C SER A 215 19.84 17.95 20.48
N LEU A 216 20.63 16.96 20.88
CA LEU A 216 21.93 16.63 20.27
C LEU A 216 21.74 15.64 19.10
N ALA A 217 20.94 14.60 19.29
CA ALA A 217 20.68 13.56 18.28
C ALA A 217 20.15 14.15 16.96
N THR A 218 19.36 15.23 17.03
CA THR A 218 18.82 15.89 15.83
C THR A 218 19.89 16.47 14.90
N PHE A 219 21.10 16.75 15.42
CA PHE A 219 22.21 17.29 14.63
C PHE A 219 22.99 16.23 13.86
N PHE A 220 22.79 14.93 14.15
CA PHE A 220 23.33 13.88 13.29
C PHE A 220 22.65 13.96 11.92
N PRO A 221 23.40 14.12 10.80
CA PRO A 221 22.84 14.71 9.58
C PRO A 221 22.24 13.67 8.63
N ALA A 222 22.48 12.38 8.86
CA ALA A 222 22.20 11.34 7.88
C ALA A 222 21.38 10.18 8.47
N ARG A 223 20.70 9.43 7.59
CA ARG A 223 20.27 8.06 7.84
C ARG A 223 21.27 7.14 7.15
N LEU A 224 21.94 6.28 7.92
CA LEU A 224 22.97 5.39 7.39
C LEU A 224 22.37 4.05 6.94
N THR A 225 22.92 3.51 5.85
CA THR A 225 22.77 2.11 5.40
C THR A 225 24.08 1.38 5.61
N ALA A 226 24.22 0.11 5.24
CA ALA A 226 25.44 -0.70 5.47
C ALA A 226 26.75 -0.10 4.91
N ARG A 227 26.69 0.63 3.77
CA ARG A 227 27.89 1.18 3.10
C ARG A 227 27.87 2.69 2.85
N SER A 228 26.72 3.34 2.93
CA SER A 228 26.54 4.78 2.62
C SER A 228 25.55 5.40 3.60
N GLY A 229 25.06 6.60 3.30
CA GLY A 229 23.96 7.25 3.98
C GLY A 229 23.23 8.21 3.06
N LEU A 230 22.01 8.57 3.46
CA LEU A 230 21.20 9.61 2.84
C LEU A 230 21.07 10.77 3.82
N ASP A 231 21.29 11.99 3.36
CA ASP A 231 21.09 13.18 4.18
C ASP A 231 19.63 13.27 4.65
N LYS A 232 19.39 13.63 5.92
CA LYS A 232 18.04 13.71 6.50
C LYS A 232 17.15 14.76 5.80
N ALA A 233 17.72 15.81 5.22
CA ALA A 233 16.96 16.76 4.41
C ALA A 233 16.52 16.11 3.09
N VAL A 234 17.39 15.33 2.44
CA VAL A 234 17.04 14.59 1.23
C VAL A 234 16.02 13.50 1.52
N LEU A 235 16.13 12.79 2.64
CA LEU A 235 15.13 11.82 3.07
C LEU A 235 13.76 12.47 3.31
N ARG A 236 13.71 13.62 3.99
CA ARG A 236 12.44 14.37 4.16
C ARG A 236 11.84 14.79 2.82
N LEU A 237 12.67 15.25 1.89
CA LEU A 237 12.23 15.59 0.54
C LEU A 237 11.72 14.35 -0.22
N LEU A 238 12.40 13.21 -0.09
CA LEU A 238 11.98 11.93 -0.66
C LEU A 238 10.60 11.52 -0.11
N CYS A 239 10.41 11.57 1.21
CA CYS A 239 9.14 11.24 1.83
C CYS A 239 8.01 12.17 1.35
N SER A 240 8.27 13.47 1.27
CA SER A 240 7.30 14.44 0.74
C SER A 240 6.99 14.17 -0.73
N ALA A 241 7.99 13.84 -1.55
CA ALA A 241 7.81 13.57 -2.97
C ALA A 241 6.99 12.29 -3.20
N CYS A 242 7.32 11.20 -2.50
CA CYS A 242 6.57 9.95 -2.57
C CYS A 242 5.13 10.11 -2.09
N GLY A 243 4.90 10.87 -1.00
CA GLY A 243 3.56 11.22 -0.53
C GLY A 243 2.72 12.01 -1.56
N ASN A 244 3.37 12.68 -2.51
CA ASN A 244 2.72 13.42 -3.60
C ASN A 244 2.79 12.69 -4.95
N GLY A 245 3.04 11.38 -4.96
CA GLY A 245 2.98 10.54 -6.16
C GLY A 245 4.26 10.51 -7.00
N VAL A 246 5.37 11.07 -6.52
CA VAL A 246 6.68 10.95 -7.19
C VAL A 246 7.34 9.63 -6.81
N GLY A 247 7.50 8.73 -7.78
CA GLY A 247 8.21 7.48 -7.58
C GLY A 247 9.72 7.69 -7.35
N THR A 248 10.37 6.70 -6.71
CA THR A 248 11.80 6.77 -6.40
C THR A 248 12.69 6.89 -7.63
N LYS A 249 12.26 6.37 -8.79
CA LYS A 249 12.99 6.53 -10.06
C LYS A 249 13.04 7.98 -10.52
N GLN A 250 11.88 8.65 -10.52
CA GLN A 250 11.80 10.07 -10.86
C GLN A 250 12.62 10.91 -9.87
N PHE A 251 12.61 10.54 -8.59
CA PHE A 251 13.42 11.21 -7.58
C PHE A 251 14.93 11.04 -7.82
N VAL A 252 15.39 9.84 -8.19
CA VAL A 252 16.79 9.62 -8.59
C VAL A 252 17.15 10.46 -9.81
N ASP A 253 16.26 10.60 -10.79
CA ASP A 253 16.52 11.43 -11.96
C ASP A 253 16.65 12.91 -11.58
N MET A 254 15.82 13.40 -10.67
CA MET A 254 15.95 14.75 -10.11
C MET A 254 17.29 14.94 -9.39
N LEU A 255 17.66 13.99 -8.53
CA LEU A 255 18.92 14.03 -7.78
C LEU A 255 20.13 14.00 -8.73
N SER A 256 20.09 13.13 -9.74
CA SER A 256 21.08 13.06 -10.80
C SER A 256 21.25 14.41 -11.49
N ASN A 257 20.16 15.06 -11.89
CA ASN A 257 20.20 16.37 -12.53
C ASN A 257 20.84 17.44 -11.63
N LEU A 258 20.51 17.45 -10.33
CA LEU A 258 21.08 18.41 -9.38
C LEU A 258 22.58 18.21 -9.18
N HIS A 259 23.03 16.96 -9.06
CA HIS A 259 24.45 16.64 -8.94
C HIS A 259 25.26 16.96 -10.19
N HIS A 260 24.72 16.66 -11.38
CA HIS A 260 25.36 17.03 -12.65
C HIS A 260 25.38 18.55 -12.83
N ARG A 261 24.29 19.25 -12.49
CA ARG A 261 24.25 20.72 -12.49
C ARG A 261 25.34 21.31 -11.60
N GLN A 262 25.52 20.78 -10.39
CA GLN A 262 26.57 21.24 -9.47
C GLN A 262 27.97 20.99 -10.03
N HIS A 263 28.21 19.86 -10.70
CA HIS A 263 29.47 19.59 -11.41
C HIS A 263 29.70 20.58 -12.56
N ASP A 264 28.70 20.81 -13.40
CA ASP A 264 28.76 21.76 -14.52
C ASP A 264 29.01 23.20 -14.04
N GLU A 265 28.39 23.62 -12.94
CA GLU A 265 28.65 24.94 -12.33
C GLU A 265 30.10 25.08 -11.84
N ARG A 266 30.69 24.01 -11.29
CA ARG A 266 32.11 24.01 -10.90
C ARG A 266 33.02 24.08 -12.11
N HIS A 267 32.67 23.37 -13.18
CA HIS A 267 33.40 23.44 -14.44
C HIS A 267 33.31 24.82 -15.09
N LEU A 268 32.12 25.44 -15.12
CA LEU A 268 31.94 26.80 -15.61
C LEU A 268 32.73 27.81 -14.79
N LEU A 269 32.76 27.66 -13.46
CA LEU A 269 33.58 28.51 -12.60
C LEU A 269 35.09 28.39 -12.93
N TYR A 270 35.56 27.18 -13.20
CA TYR A 270 36.93 26.95 -13.66
C TYR A 270 37.22 27.64 -14.99
N LEU A 271 36.35 27.46 -15.99
CA LEU A 271 36.48 28.10 -17.30
C LEU A 271 36.41 29.62 -17.23
N ASN A 272 35.54 30.18 -16.40
CA ASN A 272 35.45 31.62 -16.17
C ASN A 272 36.73 32.17 -15.51
N SER A 273 37.38 31.39 -14.64
CA SER A 273 38.65 31.77 -14.01
C SER A 273 39.80 31.76 -15.02
N ILE A 274 39.81 30.79 -15.94
CA ILE A 274 40.71 30.81 -17.10
C ILE A 274 40.42 32.04 -17.95
N PHE A 275 39.16 32.32 -18.30
CA PHE A 275 38.82 33.46 -19.14
C PHE A 275 39.20 34.81 -18.51
N ALA A 276 39.06 34.95 -17.19
CA ALA A 276 39.37 36.19 -16.48
C ALA A 276 40.87 36.57 -16.47
N GLY A 277 41.75 35.57 -16.63
CA GLY A 277 43.20 35.73 -16.72
C GLY A 277 43.88 36.15 -15.41
N PRO A 278 45.23 36.19 -15.39
CA PRO A 278 45.98 36.63 -14.23
C PRO A 278 45.67 38.11 -13.94
N GLY A 279 45.06 38.37 -12.78
CA GLY A 279 44.60 39.70 -12.35
C GLY A 279 43.08 39.94 -12.38
N GLY A 280 42.27 38.97 -12.82
CA GLY A 280 40.83 38.91 -12.53
C GLY A 280 39.94 39.97 -13.22
N ARG A 281 40.45 40.68 -14.25
CA ARG A 281 39.71 41.75 -14.96
C ARG A 281 39.41 41.44 -16.44
N GLY A 282 39.70 40.23 -16.93
CA GLY A 282 39.49 39.86 -18.34
C GLY A 282 40.40 40.59 -19.34
N ILE A 283 41.43 41.28 -18.84
CA ILE A 283 42.40 42.07 -19.63
C ILE A 283 43.79 41.42 -19.63
N GLY A 284 44.09 40.56 -18.64
CA GLY A 284 45.34 39.79 -18.57
C GLY A 284 45.27 38.60 -19.52
N LYS A 285 46.16 38.54 -20.51
CA LYS A 285 46.29 37.37 -21.39
C LYS A 285 47.24 36.38 -20.76
N TRP A 286 46.82 35.12 -20.67
CA TRP A 286 47.75 34.02 -20.43
C TRP A 286 48.82 33.99 -21.51
N PRO A 287 50.05 33.54 -21.20
CA PRO A 287 51.04 33.20 -22.21
C PRO A 287 50.44 32.28 -23.29
N THR A 288 50.81 32.49 -24.55
CA THR A 288 50.19 31.85 -25.73
C THR A 288 50.25 30.30 -25.69
N ASP A 289 51.23 29.73 -24.99
CA ASP A 289 51.46 28.28 -24.87
C ASP A 289 50.99 27.71 -23.52
N THR A 290 50.11 28.41 -22.82
CA THR A 290 49.59 27.95 -21.51
C THR A 290 48.69 26.75 -21.68
N ILE A 291 49.04 25.64 -21.03
CA ILE A 291 48.23 24.42 -20.99
C ILE A 291 47.52 24.35 -19.63
N PHE A 292 46.19 24.25 -19.66
CA PHE A 292 45.36 24.09 -18.48
C PHE A 292 45.01 22.63 -18.25
N GLU A 293 44.93 22.22 -16.98
CA GLU A 293 44.48 20.87 -16.65
C GLU A 293 43.00 20.68 -17.03
N PRO A 294 42.62 19.53 -17.59
CA PRO A 294 41.23 19.28 -17.94
C PRO A 294 40.35 19.11 -16.71
N PHE A 295 39.15 19.66 -16.75
CA PHE A 295 38.13 19.37 -15.75
C PHE A 295 37.57 17.97 -15.98
N LEU A 296 37.79 17.06 -15.04
CA LEU A 296 37.43 15.66 -15.20
C LEU A 296 35.91 15.43 -15.16
N LYS A 297 35.47 14.34 -15.80
CA LYS A 297 34.05 13.96 -15.88
C LYS A 297 33.46 13.70 -14.49
N TYR A 298 32.13 13.83 -14.38
CA TYR A 298 31.40 13.63 -13.12
C TYR A 298 31.75 12.31 -12.41
N SER A 299 31.75 11.19 -13.13
CA SER A 299 32.01 9.87 -12.57
C SER A 299 33.49 9.48 -12.48
N ASP A 300 34.42 10.36 -12.84
CA ASP A 300 35.85 10.03 -12.84
C ASP A 300 36.35 9.80 -11.39
N PRO A 301 36.82 8.60 -11.03
CA PRO A 301 37.27 8.30 -9.66
C PRO A 301 38.52 9.06 -9.23
N LYS A 302 39.31 9.58 -10.19
CA LYS A 302 40.47 10.43 -9.92
C LYS A 302 40.09 11.91 -9.86
N GLY A 303 38.92 12.26 -10.38
CA GLY A 303 38.36 13.60 -10.41
C GLY A 303 37.25 13.80 -9.39
N TYR A 304 36.08 14.21 -9.89
CA TYR A 304 34.93 14.58 -9.07
C TYR A 304 34.37 13.41 -8.25
N GLY A 305 34.53 12.17 -8.70
CA GLY A 305 34.13 10.97 -7.97
C GLY A 305 32.63 10.93 -7.65
N GLY A 306 31.80 11.46 -8.56
CA GLY A 306 30.35 11.56 -8.41
C GLY A 306 29.69 10.20 -8.22
N PHE A 307 28.62 10.19 -7.44
CA PHE A 307 27.83 9.00 -7.11
C PHE A 307 26.35 9.37 -7.06
N ILE A 308 25.50 8.56 -7.69
CA ILE A 308 24.05 8.66 -7.63
C ILE A 308 23.52 7.31 -7.16
N PRO A 309 22.69 7.25 -6.12
CA PRO A 309 22.11 5.99 -5.66
C PRO A 309 21.10 5.43 -6.67
N SER A 310 20.88 4.12 -6.61
CA SER A 310 19.85 3.47 -7.43
C SER A 310 18.44 3.79 -6.92
N SER A 311 17.45 3.65 -7.79
CA SER A 311 16.03 3.82 -7.44
C SER A 311 15.57 2.80 -6.39
N GLN A 312 16.14 1.60 -6.41
CA GLN A 312 15.84 0.55 -5.43
C GLN A 312 16.41 0.93 -4.06
N TRP A 313 17.66 1.40 -4.01
CA TRP A 313 18.28 1.82 -2.76
C TRP A 313 17.50 2.94 -2.04
N LEU A 314 16.99 3.94 -2.79
CA LEU A 314 16.12 4.96 -2.20
C LEU A 314 14.77 4.40 -1.74
N ARG A 315 14.23 3.40 -2.43
CA ARG A 315 13.00 2.71 -2.00
C ARG A 315 13.24 1.98 -0.69
N ASP A 316 14.32 1.22 -0.58
CA ASP A 316 14.63 0.45 0.64
C ASP A 316 14.83 1.38 1.86
N ILE A 317 15.47 2.53 1.67
CA ILE A 317 15.58 3.56 2.73
C ILE A 317 14.22 4.13 3.10
N TYR A 318 13.39 4.46 2.11
CA TYR A 318 12.05 4.99 2.35
C TYR A 318 11.19 3.96 3.08
N ASP A 319 11.13 2.73 2.61
CA ASP A 319 10.35 1.64 3.20
C ASP A 319 10.82 1.37 4.64
N SER A 320 12.14 1.23 4.86
CA SER A 320 12.71 1.07 6.21
C SER A 320 12.37 2.25 7.14
N PHE A 321 12.35 3.48 6.60
CA PHE A 321 11.94 4.65 7.37
C PHE A 321 10.44 4.58 7.71
N ILE A 322 9.58 4.21 6.78
CA ILE A 322 8.13 4.10 7.01
C ILE A 322 7.82 2.98 8.02
N GLU A 323 8.46 1.82 7.89
CA GLU A 323 8.30 0.69 8.81
C GLU A 323 8.73 1.05 10.24
N LEU A 324 9.85 1.77 10.39
CA LEU A 324 10.33 2.21 11.70
C LEU A 324 9.32 3.12 12.41
N HIS A 325 8.56 3.93 11.66
CA HIS A 325 7.57 4.87 12.19
C HIS A 325 6.13 4.37 12.08
N ALA A 326 5.93 3.09 11.74
CA ALA A 326 4.60 2.52 11.55
C ALA A 326 3.72 2.65 12.80
N SER A 327 4.31 2.49 13.99
CA SER A 327 3.59 2.66 15.27
C SER A 327 3.10 4.10 15.48
N ASP A 328 3.93 5.10 15.18
CA ASP A 328 3.56 6.50 15.25
C ASP A 328 2.46 6.84 14.24
N PHE A 329 2.55 6.33 13.00
CA PHE A 329 1.51 6.53 11.98
C PHE A 329 0.19 5.87 12.35
N ASN A 330 0.23 4.66 12.91
CA ASN A 330 -0.95 3.96 13.39
C ASN A 330 -1.59 4.70 14.57
N GLN A 331 -0.79 5.21 15.51
CA GLN A 331 -1.30 6.01 16.62
C GLN A 331 -1.92 7.32 16.12
N PHE A 332 -1.24 8.04 15.21
CA PHE A 332 -1.77 9.26 14.61
C PHE A 332 -3.11 9.00 13.92
N THR A 333 -3.18 7.95 13.10
CA THR A 333 -4.41 7.53 12.41
C THR A 333 -5.53 7.19 13.40
N ALA A 334 -5.19 6.54 14.52
CA ALA A 334 -6.15 6.20 15.57
C ALA A 334 -6.69 7.43 16.33
N MET A 335 -5.96 8.54 16.34
CA MET A 335 -6.40 9.79 16.98
C MET A 335 -7.33 10.64 16.11
N LEU A 336 -7.53 10.28 14.84
CA LEU A 336 -8.37 11.07 13.92
C LEU A 336 -9.87 10.90 14.22
N PRO A 337 -10.69 11.95 13.98
CA PRO A 337 -12.14 11.87 14.11
C PRO A 337 -12.78 11.06 12.98
N LEU A 338 -14.06 10.71 13.14
CA LEU A 338 -14.89 10.01 12.14
C LEU A 338 -16.37 10.39 12.31
N ASP A 339 -16.71 11.67 12.39
CA ASP A 339 -18.12 12.09 12.52
C ASP A 339 -18.92 11.72 11.25
N VAL A 340 -18.25 11.81 10.10
CA VAL A 340 -18.73 11.37 8.79
C VAL A 340 -17.72 10.40 8.22
N GLY A 341 -18.13 9.15 8.04
CA GLY A 341 -17.30 8.08 7.48
C GLY A 341 -17.60 7.81 6.00
N ALA A 342 -16.60 7.33 5.26
CA ALA A 342 -16.81 6.68 3.98
C ALA A 342 -16.01 5.38 3.90
N LEU A 343 -16.66 4.29 3.48
CA LEU A 343 -16.08 2.96 3.30
C LEU A 343 -15.99 2.64 1.81
N ASP A 344 -14.82 2.13 1.38
CA ASP A 344 -14.59 1.69 0.00
C ASP A 344 -13.64 0.49 -0.04
N HIS A 345 -13.75 -0.33 -1.10
CA HIS A 345 -12.88 -1.47 -1.39
C HIS A 345 -12.04 -1.23 -2.64
N SER A 346 -10.73 -1.00 -2.47
CA SER A 346 -9.78 -0.85 -3.58
C SER A 346 -9.23 -2.19 -4.06
N HIS A 347 -9.44 -2.48 -5.35
CA HIS A 347 -8.98 -3.70 -6.03
C HIS A 347 -7.68 -3.56 -6.81
N LYS A 348 -7.12 -2.35 -6.90
CA LYS A 348 -5.88 -2.12 -7.66
C LYS A 348 -4.65 -2.50 -6.85
N VAL A 349 -4.65 -2.18 -5.55
CA VAL A 349 -3.53 -2.45 -4.64
C VAL A 349 -3.21 -3.94 -4.58
N THR A 350 -4.23 -4.78 -4.47
CA THR A 350 -4.05 -6.24 -4.36
C THR A 350 -3.45 -6.90 -5.60
N LYS A 351 -3.51 -6.25 -6.77
CA LYS A 351 -2.84 -6.73 -7.99
C LYS A 351 -1.31 -6.57 -7.96
N HIS A 352 -0.81 -5.75 -7.05
CA HIS A 352 0.62 -5.53 -6.85
C HIS A 352 1.19 -6.37 -5.69
N ILE A 353 0.36 -7.16 -5.00
CA ILE A 353 0.77 -8.07 -3.95
C ILE A 353 1.12 -9.42 -4.57
N ALA A 354 2.18 -10.06 -4.08
CA ALA A 354 2.62 -11.37 -4.56
C ALA A 354 1.52 -12.44 -4.38
N LEU A 355 1.47 -13.36 -5.32
CA LEU A 355 0.58 -14.53 -5.26
C LEU A 355 1.28 -15.66 -4.51
N ILE A 356 0.54 -16.42 -3.71
CA ILE A 356 1.03 -17.65 -3.06
C ILE A 356 0.54 -18.82 -3.90
N ASP A 357 1.47 -19.61 -4.46
CA ASP A 357 1.17 -20.72 -5.39
C ASP A 357 0.28 -20.31 -6.58
N GLY A 358 0.41 -19.07 -7.05
CA GLY A 358 -0.39 -18.51 -8.14
C GLY A 358 -1.81 -18.07 -7.72
N VAL A 359 -2.14 -18.12 -6.43
CA VAL A 359 -3.44 -17.71 -5.87
C VAL A 359 -3.34 -16.34 -5.20
N PRO A 360 -4.27 -15.40 -5.48
CA PRO A 360 -4.33 -14.13 -4.77
C PRO A 360 -4.65 -14.31 -3.28
N THR A 361 -3.80 -13.79 -2.40
CA THR A 361 -4.01 -13.82 -0.94
C THR A 361 -5.11 -12.84 -0.51
N TYR A 362 -5.21 -11.69 -1.17
CA TYR A 362 -6.15 -10.62 -0.84
C TYR A 362 -6.98 -10.23 -2.06
N THR A 363 -8.27 -10.00 -1.86
CA THR A 363 -9.19 -9.59 -2.93
C THR A 363 -9.39 -8.07 -2.97
N ALA A 364 -9.25 -7.39 -1.83
CA ALA A 364 -9.40 -5.94 -1.74
C ALA A 364 -8.57 -5.34 -0.59
N LEU A 365 -8.29 -4.05 -0.70
CA LEU A 365 -7.94 -3.20 0.44
C LEU A 365 -9.20 -2.41 0.83
N MET A 366 -9.77 -2.68 2.00
CA MET A 366 -10.84 -1.86 2.55
C MET A 366 -10.23 -0.59 3.16
N SER A 367 -10.69 0.58 2.75
CA SER A 367 -10.31 1.86 3.33
C SER A 367 -11.51 2.55 3.95
N ILE A 368 -11.29 3.18 5.09
CA ILE A 368 -12.26 4.07 5.74
C ILE A 368 -11.64 5.45 5.82
N THR A 369 -12.40 6.47 5.42
CA THR A 369 -11.98 7.87 5.48
C THR A 369 -12.92 8.70 6.33
N ASN A 370 -12.39 9.78 6.91
CA ASN A 370 -13.16 10.74 7.69
C ASN A 370 -13.69 11.90 6.85
N GLN A 371 -14.33 12.87 7.50
CA GLN A 371 -14.90 14.07 6.88
C GLN A 371 -13.90 14.97 6.14
N TYR A 372 -12.60 14.82 6.38
CA TYR A 372 -11.53 15.59 5.76
C TYR A 372 -10.81 14.82 4.64
N GLY A 373 -11.22 13.57 4.40
CA GLY A 373 -10.57 12.68 3.44
C GLY A 373 -9.32 11.99 4.00
N ASP A 374 -9.05 12.12 5.31
CA ASP A 374 -7.94 11.39 5.94
C ASP A 374 -8.30 9.91 6.06
N ILE A 375 -7.32 9.04 5.87
CA ILE A 375 -7.49 7.61 6.08
C ILE A 375 -7.62 7.36 7.58
N ARG A 376 -8.75 6.77 8.00
CA ARG A 376 -9.00 6.33 9.38
C ARG A 376 -8.65 4.88 9.61
N GLY A 377 -8.59 4.09 8.54
CA GLY A 377 -8.11 2.71 8.56
C GLY A 377 -7.99 2.15 7.14
N ALA A 378 -7.05 1.24 6.96
CA ALA A 378 -6.80 0.54 5.69
C ALA A 378 -6.44 -0.92 5.97
N TYR A 379 -7.25 -1.86 5.49
CA TYR A 379 -7.17 -3.28 5.86
C TYR A 379 -7.23 -4.17 4.63
N LEU A 380 -6.24 -5.03 4.46
CA LEU A 380 -6.24 -6.04 3.40
C LEU A 380 -7.24 -7.14 3.75
N CYS A 381 -8.19 -7.39 2.85
CA CYS A 381 -9.27 -8.35 3.04
C CYS A 381 -9.09 -9.55 2.10
N THR A 382 -9.18 -10.77 2.65
CA THR A 382 -9.07 -12.01 1.87
C THR A 382 -10.33 -12.24 1.02
N SER A 383 -11.49 -11.77 1.47
CA SER A 383 -12.76 -11.76 0.72
C SER A 383 -13.54 -10.48 0.97
N LYS A 384 -14.62 -10.26 0.21
CA LYS A 384 -15.57 -9.16 0.40
C LYS A 384 -16.57 -9.40 1.54
N ALA A 385 -16.48 -10.52 2.25
CA ALA A 385 -17.42 -10.84 3.31
C ALA A 385 -17.24 -9.87 4.50
N HIS A 386 -18.35 -9.39 5.05
CA HIS A 386 -18.40 -8.48 6.21
C HIS A 386 -17.57 -8.97 7.40
N SER A 387 -17.53 -10.29 7.62
CA SER A 387 -16.77 -10.90 8.72
C SER A 387 -15.27 -10.63 8.65
N GLN A 388 -14.73 -10.26 7.48
CA GLN A 388 -13.30 -9.96 7.31
C GLN A 388 -12.90 -8.60 7.88
N PHE A 389 -13.83 -7.63 7.91
CA PHE A 389 -13.52 -6.25 8.26
C PHE A 389 -14.36 -5.68 9.40
N GLU A 390 -15.36 -6.41 9.88
CA GLU A 390 -16.07 -6.08 11.12
C GLU A 390 -15.15 -5.85 12.33
N PRO A 391 -14.09 -6.66 12.60
CA PRO A 391 -13.18 -6.38 13.72
C PRO A 391 -12.47 -5.03 13.59
N ALA A 392 -12.16 -4.61 12.36
CA ALA A 392 -11.55 -3.31 12.10
C ALA A 392 -12.50 -2.16 12.42
N LEU A 393 -13.79 -2.29 12.10
CA LEU A 393 -14.81 -1.29 12.45
C LEU A 393 -14.95 -1.12 13.97
N HIS A 394 -14.95 -2.23 14.72
CA HIS A 394 -14.97 -2.18 16.18
C HIS A 394 -13.70 -1.51 16.75
N SER A 395 -12.51 -1.84 16.23
CA SER A 395 -11.27 -1.19 16.66
C SER A 395 -11.28 0.33 16.40
N ILE A 396 -11.90 0.77 15.31
CA ILE A 396 -12.12 2.19 15.03
C ILE A 396 -13.08 2.81 16.05
N ALA A 397 -14.21 2.16 16.36
CA ALA A 397 -15.13 2.63 17.39
C ALA A 397 -14.45 2.78 18.77
N ASP A 398 -13.67 1.77 19.18
CA ASP A 398 -12.92 1.76 20.43
C ASP A 398 -11.92 2.92 20.48
N SER A 399 -11.18 3.15 19.40
CA SER A 399 -10.20 4.24 19.34
C SER A 399 -10.86 5.63 19.34
N LEU A 400 -12.02 5.80 18.68
CA LEU A 400 -12.79 7.04 18.78
C LEU A 400 -13.16 7.34 20.23
N GLN A 401 -13.68 6.34 20.95
CA GLN A 401 -14.02 6.48 22.36
C GLN A 401 -12.77 6.78 23.22
N GLN A 402 -11.68 6.05 22.99
CA GLN A 402 -10.42 6.22 23.73
C GLN A 402 -9.87 7.65 23.62
N TYR A 403 -10.00 8.28 22.45
CA TYR A 403 -9.50 9.63 22.20
C TYR A 403 -10.57 10.72 22.37
N GLY A 404 -11.75 10.38 22.88
CA GLY A 404 -12.81 11.34 23.22
C GLY A 404 -13.59 11.90 22.03
N HIS A 405 -13.59 11.19 20.90
CA HIS A 405 -14.38 11.53 19.72
C HIS A 405 -15.80 10.97 19.80
N GLN A 406 -16.71 11.56 19.03
CA GLN A 406 -18.05 11.01 18.82
C GLN A 406 -18.00 9.82 17.84
N LEU A 407 -18.97 8.91 17.98
CA LEU A 407 -19.20 7.89 16.97
C LEU A 407 -19.82 8.51 15.71
N PRO A 408 -19.61 7.92 14.51
CA PRO A 408 -20.11 8.46 13.25
C PRO A 408 -21.63 8.61 13.26
N GLN A 409 -22.11 9.75 12.77
CA GLN A 409 -23.54 10.02 12.58
C GLN A 409 -23.97 9.82 11.12
N LEU A 410 -23.01 9.85 10.20
CA LEU A 410 -23.23 9.64 8.78
C LEU A 410 -22.15 8.72 8.23
N PHE A 411 -22.55 7.80 7.35
CA PHE A 411 -21.62 6.89 6.69
C PHE A 411 -21.98 6.72 5.22
N PHE A 412 -21.00 6.86 4.33
CA PHE A 412 -21.13 6.59 2.91
C PHE A 412 -20.55 5.22 2.55
N THR A 413 -21.27 4.47 1.72
CA THR A 413 -20.83 3.21 1.13
C THR A 413 -21.48 3.09 -0.25
N ASP A 414 -20.79 2.45 -1.20
CA ASP A 414 -21.34 2.10 -2.51
C ASP A 414 -22.22 0.84 -2.47
N ASN A 415 -22.16 0.10 -1.35
CA ASN A 415 -22.90 -1.13 -1.13
C ASN A 415 -23.93 -0.97 0.00
N VAL A 416 -25.21 -0.91 -0.38
CA VAL A 416 -26.33 -0.80 0.57
C VAL A 416 -26.41 -1.98 1.55
N ASP A 417 -25.87 -3.14 1.18
CA ASP A 417 -25.84 -4.31 2.05
C ASP A 417 -24.94 -4.12 3.28
N ASP A 418 -24.04 -3.13 3.28
CA ASP A 418 -23.19 -2.83 4.43
C ASP A 418 -23.96 -2.15 5.59
N ALA A 419 -25.15 -1.59 5.33
CA ALA A 419 -25.89 -0.80 6.30
C ALA A 419 -26.15 -1.52 7.64
N PRO A 420 -26.56 -2.81 7.69
CA PRO A 420 -26.73 -3.54 8.94
C PRO A 420 -25.41 -3.70 9.72
N LEU A 421 -24.30 -3.98 9.03
CA LEU A 421 -22.98 -4.11 9.64
C LEU A 421 -22.53 -2.77 10.23
N LEU A 422 -22.65 -1.69 9.46
CA LEU A 422 -22.25 -0.36 9.90
C LEU A 422 -23.06 0.09 11.12
N LYS A 423 -24.38 -0.14 11.14
CA LYS A 423 -25.23 0.16 12.30
C LYS A 423 -24.91 -0.70 13.53
N ARG A 424 -24.49 -1.95 13.33
CA ARG A 424 -24.01 -2.82 14.42
C ARG A 424 -22.69 -2.32 15.00
N SER A 425 -21.77 -1.90 14.13
CA SER A 425 -20.45 -1.41 14.52
C SER A 425 -20.50 0.01 15.11
N PHE A 426 -21.44 0.83 14.64
CA PHE A 426 -21.66 2.21 15.07
C PHE A 426 -23.17 2.46 15.34
N PRO A 427 -23.65 2.19 16.56
CA PRO A 427 -25.06 2.33 16.91
C PRO A 427 -25.64 3.74 16.71
N SER A 428 -24.79 4.77 16.76
CA SER A 428 -25.13 6.17 16.47
C SER A 428 -25.74 6.37 15.08
N LEU A 429 -25.44 5.50 14.10
CA LEU A 429 -26.03 5.55 12.76
C LEU A 429 -27.52 5.17 12.72
N ALA A 430 -28.06 4.61 13.79
CA ALA A 430 -29.47 4.28 13.92
C ALA A 430 -30.25 5.28 14.82
N GLU A 431 -29.54 6.16 15.52
CA GLU A 431 -30.15 7.06 16.50
C GLU A 431 -30.94 8.18 15.81
N GLY A 432 -32.25 8.24 16.06
CA GLY A 432 -33.12 9.27 15.49
C GLY A 432 -33.33 9.17 13.97
N VAL A 433 -32.93 8.06 13.33
CA VAL A 433 -33.04 7.88 11.87
C VAL A 433 -34.35 7.19 11.50
N THR A 434 -35.15 7.83 10.65
CA THR A 434 -36.33 7.21 10.02
C THR A 434 -36.00 6.91 8.55
N PRO A 435 -36.07 5.65 8.10
CA PRO A 435 -35.85 5.31 6.69
C PRO A 435 -36.84 6.06 5.79
N VAL A 436 -36.33 6.71 4.76
CA VAL A 436 -37.16 7.37 3.74
C VAL A 436 -37.45 6.34 2.64
N ASP A 437 -38.65 5.77 2.64
CA ASP A 437 -39.12 4.96 1.52
C ASP A 437 -39.74 5.90 0.47
N PRO A 438 -39.17 6.00 -0.74
CA PRO A 438 -39.63 6.92 -1.77
C PRO A 438 -41.08 6.65 -2.21
N ASN A 439 -41.60 5.46 -1.94
CA ASN A 439 -42.96 5.04 -2.27
C ASN A 439 -43.91 5.03 -1.07
N ALA A 440 -43.47 5.44 0.13
CA ALA A 440 -44.29 5.44 1.35
C ALA A 440 -45.58 6.25 1.26
N SER A 441 -45.64 7.24 0.36
CA SER A 441 -46.85 8.04 0.15
C SER A 441 -47.91 7.35 -0.70
N LEU A 442 -47.61 6.21 -1.33
CA LEU A 442 -48.57 5.46 -2.14
C LEU A 442 -49.47 4.58 -1.24
N PRO A 443 -50.75 4.38 -1.62
CA PRO A 443 -51.63 3.46 -0.89
C PRO A 443 -51.07 2.04 -0.91
N LEU A 444 -51.15 1.32 0.22
CA LEU A 444 -50.72 -0.08 0.32
C LEU A 444 -51.44 -0.95 -0.71
N PHE A 445 -50.70 -1.79 -1.43
CA PHE A 445 -51.26 -2.75 -2.36
C PHE A 445 -52.03 -3.82 -1.59
N THR A 446 -53.31 -3.96 -1.91
CA THR A 446 -54.17 -5.03 -1.38
C THR A 446 -54.66 -5.92 -2.51
N ILE A 447 -54.77 -7.22 -2.25
CA ILE A 447 -55.39 -8.15 -3.20
C ILE A 447 -56.86 -7.74 -3.41
N PRO A 448 -57.33 -7.56 -4.65
CA PRO A 448 -58.72 -7.19 -4.93
C PRO A 448 -59.71 -8.19 -4.32
N GLY A 449 -60.84 -7.69 -3.79
CA GLY A 449 -61.82 -8.54 -3.09
C GLY A 449 -62.53 -9.58 -3.96
N ASP A 450 -62.44 -9.45 -5.29
CA ASP A 450 -62.96 -10.42 -6.27
C ASP A 450 -61.92 -11.48 -6.68
N VAL A 451 -60.71 -11.43 -6.11
CA VAL A 451 -59.65 -12.42 -6.35
C VAL A 451 -59.65 -13.46 -5.23
N THR A 452 -59.71 -14.74 -5.61
CA THR A 452 -59.68 -15.86 -4.66
C THR A 452 -58.25 -16.40 -4.52
N VAL A 453 -57.73 -16.43 -3.29
CA VAL A 453 -56.43 -17.06 -2.98
C VAL A 453 -56.68 -18.48 -2.46
N THR A 454 -56.14 -19.48 -3.14
CA THR A 454 -56.34 -20.89 -2.84
C THR A 454 -55.01 -21.59 -2.58
N LEU A 455 -54.93 -22.35 -1.49
CA LEU A 455 -53.75 -23.11 -1.12
C LEU A 455 -53.86 -24.55 -1.62
N LEU A 456 -52.96 -24.97 -2.52
CA LEU A 456 -52.98 -26.31 -3.11
C LEU A 456 -52.01 -27.23 -2.37
N TYR A 457 -52.54 -28.02 -1.44
CA TYR A 457 -51.75 -28.89 -0.58
C TYR A 457 -51.61 -30.33 -1.08
N THR A 458 -52.51 -30.85 -1.91
CA THR A 458 -52.46 -32.27 -2.31
C THR A 458 -52.10 -32.41 -3.78
N THR A 459 -51.46 -33.52 -4.15
CA THR A 459 -51.15 -33.81 -5.56
C THR A 459 -52.42 -33.75 -6.42
N ASN A 460 -53.54 -34.30 -5.95
CA ASN A 460 -54.81 -34.26 -6.69
C ASN A 460 -55.33 -32.82 -6.92
N GLN A 461 -55.26 -31.95 -5.90
CA GLN A 461 -55.64 -30.54 -6.06
C GLN A 461 -54.75 -29.84 -7.09
N ILE A 462 -53.44 -30.09 -7.04
CA ILE A 462 -52.48 -29.51 -8.00
C ILE A 462 -52.78 -30.02 -9.41
N GLU A 463 -52.89 -31.33 -9.61
CA GLU A 463 -53.13 -31.94 -10.93
C GLU A 463 -54.46 -31.46 -11.54
N ASN A 464 -55.54 -31.45 -10.76
CA ASN A 464 -56.85 -30.99 -11.23
C ASN A 464 -56.84 -29.50 -11.60
N THR A 465 -56.17 -28.67 -10.80
CA THR A 465 -56.08 -27.22 -11.04
C THR A 465 -55.24 -26.93 -12.29
N MET A 466 -54.06 -27.53 -12.39
CA MET A 466 -53.18 -27.35 -13.55
C MET A 466 -53.83 -27.89 -14.83
N LYS A 467 -54.57 -29.00 -14.73
CA LYS A 467 -55.38 -29.51 -15.83
C LYS A 467 -56.47 -28.52 -16.24
N SER A 468 -57.19 -27.91 -15.29
CA SER A 468 -58.19 -26.88 -15.61
C SER A 468 -57.61 -25.67 -16.35
N ILE A 469 -56.39 -25.25 -15.98
CA ILE A 469 -55.68 -24.17 -16.70
C ILE A 469 -55.34 -24.63 -18.13
N MET A 470 -54.83 -25.86 -18.29
CA MET A 470 -54.50 -26.44 -19.59
C MET A 470 -55.73 -26.63 -20.48
N ASP A 471 -56.87 -27.07 -19.92
CA ASP A 471 -58.12 -27.32 -20.63
C ASP A 471 -58.76 -26.02 -21.18
N THR A 472 -58.28 -24.85 -20.74
CA THR A 472 -58.67 -23.54 -21.31
C THR A 472 -58.05 -23.29 -22.69
N LEU A 473 -57.01 -24.04 -23.06
CA LEU A 473 -56.45 -24.02 -24.41
C LEU A 473 -57.37 -24.80 -25.36
N GLN A 474 -57.93 -24.10 -26.33
CA GLN A 474 -58.70 -24.72 -27.39
C GLN A 474 -57.77 -25.53 -28.31
N VAL A 475 -58.21 -26.72 -28.69
CA VAL A 475 -57.44 -27.64 -29.53
C VAL A 475 -57.31 -27.11 -30.97
N ASP A 476 -58.33 -26.39 -31.43
CA ASP A 476 -58.45 -25.92 -32.82
C ASP A 476 -57.74 -24.59 -33.08
N ASP A 477 -57.48 -23.80 -32.04
CA ASP A 477 -56.77 -22.52 -32.13
C ASP A 477 -55.31 -22.66 -31.67
N LYS A 478 -54.42 -22.94 -32.61
CA LYS A 478 -52.98 -23.12 -32.33
C LYS A 478 -52.27 -21.82 -31.95
N ASP A 479 -52.87 -20.66 -32.25
CA ASP A 479 -52.30 -19.34 -31.96
C ASP A 479 -52.80 -18.77 -30.62
N GLN A 480 -53.84 -19.38 -30.03
CA GLN A 480 -54.30 -19.02 -28.69
C GLN A 480 -53.17 -19.17 -27.67
N THR A 481 -52.95 -18.09 -26.94
CA THR A 481 -52.04 -18.03 -25.79
C THR A 481 -52.82 -17.69 -24.51
N ILE A 482 -52.35 -18.26 -23.40
CA ILE A 482 -52.84 -17.97 -22.05
C ILE A 482 -51.74 -17.30 -21.26
N VAL A 483 -52.08 -16.38 -20.37
CA VAL A 483 -51.12 -15.70 -19.50
C VAL A 483 -51.35 -16.13 -18.06
N ILE A 484 -50.29 -16.55 -17.37
CA ILE A 484 -50.28 -16.78 -15.92
C ILE A 484 -49.21 -15.90 -15.27
N GLY A 485 -49.50 -15.38 -14.08
CA GLY A 485 -48.48 -14.84 -13.19
C GLY A 485 -47.74 -16.00 -12.51
N LEU A 486 -46.41 -15.94 -12.44
CA LEU A 486 -45.59 -16.95 -11.78
C LEU A 486 -44.53 -16.26 -10.90
N ASP A 487 -44.38 -16.76 -9.68
CA ASP A 487 -43.30 -16.40 -8.76
C ASP A 487 -42.93 -17.60 -7.87
N ALA A 488 -41.71 -17.64 -7.35
CA ALA A 488 -41.21 -18.75 -6.56
C ALA A 488 -40.29 -18.31 -5.41
N GLU A 489 -40.38 -19.01 -4.28
CA GLU A 489 -39.62 -18.74 -3.07
C GLU A 489 -38.80 -19.96 -2.64
N TRP A 490 -37.59 -19.75 -2.14
CA TRP A 490 -36.60 -20.79 -1.80
C TRP A 490 -36.38 -20.87 -0.29
N ASN A 491 -35.98 -22.05 0.21
CA ASN A 491 -35.46 -22.10 1.58
C ASN A 491 -34.05 -21.48 1.61
N VAL A 492 -33.73 -20.73 2.66
CA VAL A 492 -32.37 -20.21 2.90
C VAL A 492 -31.76 -20.95 4.08
N ARG A 493 -30.55 -21.48 3.90
CA ARG A 493 -29.75 -22.02 5.01
C ARG A 493 -28.87 -20.89 5.56
N PRO A 494 -28.90 -20.61 6.88
CA PRO A 494 -27.97 -19.66 7.47
C PRO A 494 -26.52 -20.09 7.20
N GLY A 495 -25.72 -19.22 6.58
CA GLY A 495 -24.28 -19.44 6.39
C GLY A 495 -23.83 -20.12 5.10
N SER A 496 -24.70 -20.44 4.13
CA SER A 496 -24.28 -20.86 2.78
C SER A 496 -24.83 -19.94 1.69
N SER A 497 -23.96 -19.56 0.74
CA SER A 497 -24.31 -18.77 -0.46
C SER A 497 -25.03 -19.59 -1.54
N SER A 498 -25.31 -20.87 -1.29
CA SER A 498 -26.07 -21.74 -2.19
C SER A 498 -27.57 -21.66 -1.91
N LEU A 499 -28.33 -21.26 -2.92
CA LEU A 499 -29.79 -21.40 -2.95
C LEU A 499 -30.15 -22.87 -2.73
N SER A 500 -31.09 -23.16 -1.83
CA SER A 500 -31.61 -24.51 -1.64
C SER A 500 -32.89 -24.72 -2.47
N ASN A 501 -33.52 -25.90 -2.36
CA ASN A 501 -34.68 -26.25 -3.17
C ASN A 501 -35.85 -25.26 -3.02
N THR A 502 -36.59 -25.03 -4.11
CA THR A 502 -37.81 -24.20 -4.12
C THR A 502 -38.82 -24.71 -3.09
N ALA A 503 -39.29 -23.80 -2.24
CA ALA A 503 -40.17 -24.07 -1.12
C ALA A 503 -41.65 -23.86 -1.49
N VAL A 504 -41.94 -22.73 -2.11
CA VAL A 504 -43.30 -22.28 -2.46
C VAL A 504 -43.30 -21.77 -3.90
N MET A 505 -44.36 -22.10 -4.64
CA MET A 505 -44.63 -21.56 -5.97
C MET A 505 -46.00 -20.89 -5.96
N GLN A 506 -46.10 -19.74 -6.59
CA GLN A 506 -47.33 -18.96 -6.73
C GLN A 506 -47.72 -18.90 -8.21
N VAL A 507 -48.99 -19.21 -8.51
CA VAL A 507 -49.54 -19.13 -9.86
C VAL A 507 -50.80 -18.28 -9.84
N ALA A 508 -50.79 -17.15 -10.53
CA ALA A 508 -51.97 -16.30 -10.71
C ALA A 508 -52.59 -16.56 -12.10
N PHE A 509 -53.88 -16.90 -12.14
CA PHE A 509 -54.62 -17.09 -13.38
C PHE A 509 -56.04 -16.53 -13.23
N GLU A 510 -56.43 -15.64 -14.14
CA GLU A 510 -57.70 -14.89 -14.08
C GLU A 510 -57.94 -14.24 -12.71
N LYS A 511 -58.98 -14.64 -11.98
CA LYS A 511 -59.34 -14.14 -10.65
C LYS A 511 -58.92 -15.10 -9.53
N HIS A 512 -57.94 -15.96 -9.78
CA HIS A 512 -57.44 -16.93 -8.83
C HIS A 512 -55.92 -16.81 -8.64
N VAL A 513 -55.48 -16.86 -7.38
CA VAL A 513 -54.07 -17.00 -7.01
C VAL A 513 -53.90 -18.32 -6.29
N TYR A 514 -53.10 -19.21 -6.85
CA TYR A 514 -52.79 -20.51 -6.29
C TYR A 514 -51.43 -20.47 -5.61
N VAL A 515 -51.42 -20.69 -4.30
CA VAL A 515 -50.18 -20.85 -3.52
C VAL A 515 -49.92 -22.34 -3.36
N ILE A 516 -48.71 -22.79 -3.67
CA ILE A 516 -48.39 -24.22 -3.75
C ILE A 516 -47.12 -24.50 -2.93
N PRO A 517 -47.23 -25.17 -1.77
CA PRO A 517 -46.08 -25.64 -1.01
C PRO A 517 -45.42 -26.82 -1.73
N ILE A 518 -44.44 -26.51 -2.59
CA ILE A 518 -43.81 -27.46 -3.51
C ILE A 518 -42.55 -28.14 -2.95
N ALA A 519 -42.04 -27.69 -1.80
CA ALA A 519 -40.84 -28.22 -1.14
C ALA A 519 -40.76 -29.77 -1.11
N ARG A 520 -41.91 -30.43 -0.83
CA ARG A 520 -41.99 -31.89 -0.73
C ARG A 520 -41.76 -32.64 -2.05
N PHE A 521 -41.97 -31.95 -3.17
CA PHE A 521 -41.83 -32.48 -4.53
C PHE A 521 -40.44 -32.17 -5.06
N THR A 522 -39.95 -30.95 -4.85
CA THR A 522 -38.60 -30.50 -5.23
C THR A 522 -37.52 -31.26 -4.46
N ALA A 523 -37.73 -31.55 -3.17
CA ALA A 523 -36.83 -32.41 -2.37
C ALA A 523 -36.73 -33.85 -2.89
N LYS A 524 -37.70 -34.32 -3.68
CA LYS A 524 -37.70 -35.64 -4.32
C LYS A 524 -37.20 -35.61 -5.76
N GLY A 525 -36.79 -34.44 -6.27
CA GLY A 525 -36.40 -34.26 -7.67
C GLY A 525 -37.54 -34.53 -8.66
N GLN A 526 -38.80 -34.38 -8.23
CA GLN A 526 -39.95 -34.72 -9.05
C GLN A 526 -41.14 -33.80 -8.78
N LEU A 527 -41.36 -32.86 -9.71
CA LEU A 527 -42.56 -32.04 -9.72
C LEU A 527 -43.81 -32.82 -10.19
N PRO A 528 -45.02 -32.43 -9.72
CA PRO A 528 -46.30 -32.90 -10.25
C PRO A 528 -46.39 -32.74 -11.77
N ARG A 529 -47.04 -33.70 -12.45
CA ARG A 529 -47.12 -33.74 -13.92
C ARG A 529 -47.87 -32.55 -14.48
N GLY A 530 -48.94 -32.12 -13.83
CA GLY A 530 -49.71 -30.95 -14.22
C GLY A 530 -48.87 -29.66 -14.19
N ILE A 531 -48.03 -29.49 -13.17
CA ILE A 531 -47.10 -28.35 -13.10
C ILE A 531 -46.13 -28.40 -14.28
N CYS A 532 -45.51 -29.56 -14.54
CA CYS A 532 -44.61 -29.72 -15.68
C CYS A 532 -45.33 -29.39 -17.01
N ALA A 533 -46.55 -29.87 -17.21
CA ALA A 533 -47.31 -29.62 -18.44
C ALA A 533 -47.56 -28.12 -18.68
N VAL A 534 -47.95 -27.38 -17.63
CA VAL A 534 -48.17 -25.92 -17.71
C VAL A 534 -46.86 -25.18 -17.99
N LEU A 535 -45.77 -25.53 -17.30
CA LEU A 535 -44.47 -24.85 -17.44
C LEU A 535 -43.77 -25.18 -18.76
N GLN A 536 -43.97 -26.38 -19.31
CA GLN A 536 -43.42 -26.80 -20.62
C GLN A 536 -44.18 -26.19 -21.81
N SER A 537 -45.46 -25.88 -21.65
CA SER A 537 -46.29 -25.32 -22.73
C SER A 537 -45.81 -23.91 -23.14
N SER A 538 -45.42 -23.76 -24.41
CA SER A 538 -45.09 -22.45 -25.00
C SER A 538 -46.32 -21.58 -25.24
N ARG A 539 -47.52 -22.18 -25.27
CA ARG A 539 -48.80 -21.47 -25.38
C ARG A 539 -49.25 -20.83 -24.07
N ILE A 540 -48.62 -21.19 -22.94
CA ILE A 540 -48.85 -20.54 -21.66
C ILE A 540 -47.66 -19.62 -21.37
N LEU A 541 -47.90 -18.32 -21.35
CA LEU A 541 -46.92 -17.30 -21.02
C LEU A 541 -46.84 -17.14 -19.50
N LYS A 542 -45.64 -17.31 -18.94
CA LYS A 542 -45.33 -17.18 -17.51
C LYS A 542 -44.75 -15.80 -17.28
N VAL A 543 -45.55 -14.92 -16.67
CA VAL A 543 -45.21 -13.52 -16.43
C VAL A 543 -44.77 -13.32 -14.99
N GLY A 544 -43.61 -12.72 -14.79
CA GLY A 544 -43.10 -12.41 -13.45
C GLY A 544 -41.85 -11.54 -13.50
N ARG A 545 -41.26 -11.25 -12.33
CA ARG A 545 -39.99 -10.53 -12.23
C ARG A 545 -38.87 -11.54 -11.98
N MET A 546 -37.89 -11.62 -12.88
CA MET A 546 -36.85 -12.67 -12.84
C MET A 546 -37.42 -14.09 -13.03
N VAL A 547 -38.60 -14.20 -13.64
CA VAL A 547 -39.33 -15.46 -13.84
C VAL A 547 -38.54 -16.49 -14.65
N GLU A 548 -37.63 -16.06 -15.52
CA GLU A 548 -36.77 -16.97 -16.25
C GLU A 548 -35.80 -17.73 -15.33
N ASN A 549 -35.32 -17.06 -14.26
CA ASN A 549 -34.52 -17.74 -13.24
C ASN A 549 -35.36 -18.74 -12.47
N ASP A 550 -36.61 -18.40 -12.15
CA ASP A 550 -37.50 -19.31 -11.42
C ASP A 550 -37.77 -20.57 -12.22
N LEU A 551 -38.03 -20.42 -13.52
CA LEU A 551 -38.21 -21.55 -14.43
C LEU A 551 -36.95 -22.41 -14.55
N LYS A 552 -35.75 -21.81 -14.57
CA LYS A 552 -34.48 -22.55 -14.59
C LYS A 552 -34.27 -23.36 -13.31
N CYS A 553 -34.52 -22.75 -12.15
CA CYS A 553 -34.44 -23.41 -10.85
C CYS A 553 -35.43 -24.58 -10.78
N LEU A 554 -36.70 -24.34 -11.08
CA LEU A 554 -37.74 -25.38 -11.10
C LEU A 554 -37.43 -26.50 -12.11
N ALA A 555 -36.86 -26.17 -13.27
CA ALA A 555 -36.47 -27.17 -14.27
C ALA A 555 -35.33 -28.08 -13.77
N SER A 556 -34.38 -27.51 -13.03
CA SER A 556 -33.29 -28.28 -12.40
C SER A 556 -33.77 -29.21 -11.28
N GLU A 557 -34.89 -28.86 -10.64
CA GLU A 557 -35.54 -29.64 -9.58
C GLU A 557 -36.59 -30.63 -10.11
N ALA A 558 -36.90 -30.53 -11.40
CA ALA A 558 -37.74 -31.49 -12.10
C ALA A 558 -36.89 -32.68 -12.59
N ARG A 559 -37.49 -33.54 -13.42
CA ARG A 559 -36.76 -34.68 -14.02
C ARG A 559 -35.62 -34.17 -14.90
N PRO A 560 -34.46 -34.86 -14.94
CA PRO A 560 -33.35 -34.48 -15.82
C PRO A 560 -33.80 -34.27 -17.27
N GLY A 561 -33.41 -33.14 -17.86
CA GLY A 561 -33.79 -32.76 -19.23
C GLY A 561 -35.12 -32.01 -19.38
N SER A 562 -35.78 -31.64 -18.28
CA SER A 562 -36.97 -30.78 -18.33
C SER A 562 -36.59 -29.38 -18.83
N VAL A 563 -37.31 -28.88 -19.84
CA VAL A 563 -37.17 -27.50 -20.35
C VAL A 563 -38.48 -26.78 -20.18
N PHE A 564 -38.49 -25.68 -19.43
CA PHE A 564 -39.66 -24.82 -19.27
C PHE A 564 -39.52 -23.59 -20.17
N THR A 565 -40.60 -23.20 -20.84
CA THR A 565 -40.60 -22.21 -21.93
C THR A 565 -41.60 -21.09 -21.65
N GLY A 566 -41.74 -20.08 -22.52
CA GLY A 566 -42.81 -19.08 -22.41
C GLY A 566 -42.62 -18.03 -21.31
N ALA A 567 -41.39 -17.76 -20.87
CA ALA A 567 -41.10 -16.71 -19.89
C ALA A 567 -41.37 -15.31 -20.46
N VAL A 568 -41.99 -14.43 -19.66
CA VAL A 568 -42.20 -13.02 -19.97
C VAL A 568 -41.70 -12.19 -18.80
N GLU A 569 -40.52 -11.58 -18.96
CA GLU A 569 -39.88 -10.75 -17.95
C GLU A 569 -40.53 -9.37 -17.83
N LEU A 570 -41.19 -9.09 -16.71
CA LEU A 570 -41.92 -7.84 -16.48
C LEU A 570 -41.06 -6.59 -16.61
N ALA A 571 -39.83 -6.61 -16.07
CA ALA A 571 -38.93 -5.46 -16.16
C ALA A 571 -38.43 -5.23 -17.60
N GLN A 572 -38.25 -6.30 -18.38
CA GLN A 572 -37.87 -6.19 -19.79
C GLN A 572 -39.03 -5.64 -20.62
N LEU A 573 -40.25 -6.13 -20.36
CA LEU A 573 -41.47 -5.62 -21.01
C LEU A 573 -41.70 -4.15 -20.68
N ALA A 574 -41.59 -3.75 -19.42
CA ALA A 574 -41.74 -2.36 -18.98
C ALA A 574 -40.70 -1.44 -19.65
N LYS A 575 -39.45 -1.91 -19.80
CA LYS A 575 -38.41 -1.17 -20.54
C LYS A 575 -38.77 -1.02 -22.02
N GLN A 576 -39.20 -2.08 -22.68
CA GLN A 576 -39.63 -2.05 -24.09
C GLN A 576 -40.82 -1.11 -24.32
N ARG A 577 -41.65 -0.89 -23.30
CA ARG A 577 -42.77 0.05 -23.32
C ARG A 577 -42.41 1.45 -22.81
N HIS A 578 -41.13 1.74 -22.60
CA HIS A 578 -40.62 3.04 -22.13
C HIS A 578 -41.16 3.49 -20.75
N LEU A 579 -41.62 2.56 -19.91
CA LEU A 579 -42.04 2.86 -18.54
C LEU A 579 -40.85 3.02 -17.58
N ILE A 580 -39.74 2.33 -17.86
CA ILE A 580 -38.51 2.38 -17.07
C ILE A 580 -37.28 2.46 -17.98
N PRO A 581 -36.19 3.12 -17.55
CA PRO A 581 -34.99 3.28 -18.37
C PRO A 581 -34.16 1.99 -18.48
N ALA A 582 -34.23 1.10 -17.48
CA ALA A 582 -33.44 -0.13 -17.42
C ALA A 582 -34.25 -1.30 -16.84
N ALA A 583 -34.02 -2.52 -17.35
CA ALA A 583 -34.71 -3.74 -16.91
C ALA A 583 -34.18 -4.31 -15.58
N ARG A 584 -33.55 -3.48 -14.75
CA ARG A 584 -33.05 -3.84 -13.41
C ARG A 584 -34.04 -3.47 -12.30
N THR A 585 -35.11 -2.76 -12.63
CA THR A 585 -36.14 -2.29 -11.69
C THR A 585 -36.78 -3.45 -10.92
N SER A 586 -37.04 -3.24 -9.62
CA SER A 586 -37.62 -4.24 -8.73
C SER A 586 -39.13 -4.40 -8.95
N LEU A 587 -39.73 -5.50 -8.48
CA LEU A 587 -41.18 -5.70 -8.55
C LEU A 587 -41.96 -4.61 -7.78
N SER A 588 -41.49 -4.21 -6.60
CA SER A 588 -42.14 -3.16 -5.80
C SER A 588 -42.15 -1.82 -6.52
N GLU A 589 -41.05 -1.47 -7.19
CA GLU A 589 -40.98 -0.25 -8.00
C GLU A 589 -41.85 -0.34 -9.26
N LEU A 590 -41.94 -1.51 -9.90
CA LEU A 590 -42.88 -1.74 -11.00
C LEU A 590 -44.34 -1.57 -10.52
N VAL A 591 -44.71 -2.08 -9.35
CA VAL A 591 -46.04 -1.92 -8.76
C VAL A 591 -46.33 -0.45 -8.44
N ALA A 592 -45.35 0.27 -7.86
CA ALA A 592 -45.46 1.71 -7.62
C ALA A 592 -45.67 2.50 -8.91
N LEU A 593 -44.92 2.18 -9.97
CA LEU A 593 -45.02 2.89 -11.26
C LEU A 593 -46.31 2.57 -12.02
N THR A 594 -46.73 1.30 -12.03
CA THR A 594 -47.84 0.82 -12.88
C THR A 594 -49.18 0.82 -12.16
N LEU A 595 -49.22 0.33 -10.92
CA LEU A 595 -50.46 0.22 -10.14
C LEU A 595 -50.68 1.43 -9.24
N LYS A 596 -49.67 2.29 -9.05
CA LYS A 596 -49.71 3.43 -8.10
C LYS A 596 -49.99 2.99 -6.66
N HIS A 597 -49.46 1.83 -6.29
CA HIS A 597 -49.57 1.28 -4.94
C HIS A 597 -48.19 0.96 -4.36
N TYR A 598 -48.10 1.01 -3.04
CA TYR A 598 -46.95 0.57 -2.27
C TYR A 598 -47.02 -0.95 -2.05
N LEU A 599 -46.06 -1.70 -2.59
CA LEU A 599 -45.92 -3.11 -2.27
C LEU A 599 -45.01 -3.26 -1.04
N GLU A 600 -45.62 -3.48 0.12
CA GLU A 600 -44.88 -3.68 1.37
C GLU A 600 -43.96 -4.89 1.27
N LYS A 601 -42.72 -4.69 1.71
CA LYS A 601 -41.71 -5.74 1.81
C LYS A 601 -41.18 -5.75 3.23
N ASP A 602 -41.67 -6.68 4.04
CA ASP A 602 -41.17 -6.86 5.39
C ASP A 602 -39.70 -7.32 5.34
N GLN A 603 -38.80 -6.46 5.83
CA GLN A 603 -37.36 -6.76 5.88
C GLN A 603 -37.02 -7.92 6.80
N SER A 604 -37.88 -8.25 7.78
CA SER A 604 -37.67 -9.38 8.70
C SER A 604 -37.94 -10.74 8.06
N ILE A 605 -38.70 -10.78 6.96
CA ILE A 605 -39.05 -11.99 6.20
C ILE A 605 -38.21 -12.10 4.91
N ARG A 606 -37.54 -11.00 4.52
CA ARG A 606 -36.80 -10.89 3.28
C ARG A 606 -35.50 -11.71 3.32
N VAL A 607 -35.44 -12.72 2.46
CA VAL A 607 -34.27 -13.60 2.28
C VAL A 607 -33.48 -13.31 0.99
N SER A 608 -33.89 -12.31 0.20
CA SER A 608 -33.20 -11.84 -1.03
C SER A 608 -33.33 -10.35 -1.28
#